data_AF-A0A662PS69-F1
#
_entry.id   AF-A0A662PS69-F1
#
_cell.length_a   1.000
_cell.length_b   1.000
_cell.length_c   1.000
_cell.angle_alpha   90.00
_cell.angle_beta   90.00
_cell.angle_gamma   90.00
#
_symmetry.space_group_name_H-M   'P 1'
#
loop_
_entity.id
_entity.type
_entity.pdbx_description
1 polymer ?
#
loop_
_entity_poly.entity_id
_entity_poly.type
_entity_poly.pdbx_seq_one_letter_code
_entity_poly.pdbx_strand_id
1 'polypeptide(L)' 'MKLKTGVMLLDDMLKGGLETGDITLITSKPFTEATPLAYQRAYRWLNTGYPVIYLTNNKRPDIIMEDIK' A
#
# COMPACT_ATOMS: atom_id res chain seq x y z
N MET A 1 3.61 -16.48 2.76
CA MET A 1 2.74 -16.33 1.57
C MET A 1 3.04 -14.98 0.94
N LYS A 2 3.10 -14.87 -0.39
CA LYS A 2 3.27 -13.55 -1.03
C LYS A 2 1.94 -12.92 -1.39
N LEU A 3 1.79 -11.65 -1.03
CA LEU A 3 0.64 -10.83 -1.37
C LEU A 3 1.04 -9.86 -2.48
N LYS A 4 0.37 -9.96 -3.63
CA LYS A 4 0.54 -9.04 -4.76
C LYS A 4 0.28 -7.60 -4.35
N THR A 5 1.13 -6.69 -4.80
CA THR A 5 1.02 -5.24 -4.66
C THR A 5 -0.06 -4.66 -5.58
N GLY A 6 -0.34 -5.34 -6.70
CA GLY A 6 -1.31 -4.89 -7.69
C GLY A 6 -0.71 -3.91 -8.71
N VAL A 7 0.60 -3.68 -8.68
CA VAL A 7 1.38 -3.05 -9.74
C VAL A 7 2.17 -4.16 -10.42
N MET A 8 1.82 -4.50 -11.66
CA MET A 8 2.36 -5.67 -12.37
C MET A 8 3.88 -5.72 -12.37
N LEU A 9 4.53 -4.61 -12.77
CA LEU A 9 5.99 -4.53 -12.82
C LEU A 9 6.63 -4.70 -11.43
N LEU A 10 6.03 -4.15 -10.39
CA LEU A 10 6.54 -4.29 -9.02
C LEU A 10 6.37 -5.72 -8.50
N ASP A 11 5.25 -6.37 -8.81
CA ASP A 11 5.03 -7.77 -8.47
C ASP A 11 6.06 -8.69 -9.14
N ASP A 12 6.42 -8.41 -10.39
CA ASP A 12 7.49 -9.13 -11.10
C ASP A 12 8.85 -8.90 -10.43
N MET A 13 9.19 -7.65 -10.10
CA MET A 13 10.43 -7.29 -9.38
C MET A 13 10.53 -7.99 -8.01
N LEU A 14 9.41 -8.14 -7.32
CA LEU A 14 9.32 -8.79 -6.00
C LEU A 14 9.10 -10.31 -6.08
N LYS A 15 9.06 -10.87 -7.30
CA LYS A 15 8.80 -12.30 -7.56
C LYS A 15 7.50 -12.77 -6.89
N GLY A 16 6.40 -12.06 -7.16
CA GLY A 16 5.05 -12.40 -6.68
C GLY A 16 4.48 -11.48 -5.60
N GLY A 17 5.13 -10.37 -5.28
CA GLY A 17 4.69 -9.39 -4.29
C GLY A 17 5.44 -9.48 -2.95
N LEU A 18 4.91 -8.81 -1.91
CA LEU A 18 5.56 -8.75 -0.60
C LEU A 18 5.15 -9.95 0.27
N GLU A 19 6.08 -10.44 1.08
CA GLU A 19 5.88 -11.57 1.98
C GLU A 19 4.99 -11.19 3.17
N THR A 20 4.11 -12.10 3.60
CA THR A 20 3.33 -11.97 4.82
C THR A 20 4.21 -12.13 6.05
N GLY A 21 4.04 -11.27 7.06
CA GLY A 21 4.82 -11.30 8.30
C GLY A 21 6.06 -10.40 8.26
N ASP A 22 6.43 -9.91 7.08
CA ASP A 22 7.54 -8.98 6.91
C ASP A 22 7.14 -7.52 7.18
N ILE A 23 8.13 -6.73 7.57
CA ILE A 23 8.02 -5.26 7.61
C ILE A 23 8.58 -4.72 6.30
N THR A 24 7.73 -4.02 5.53
CA THR A 24 8.12 -3.35 4.30
C THR A 24 8.27 -1.85 4.53
N LEU A 25 9.44 -1.30 4.22
CA LEU A 25 9.68 0.15 4.23
C LEU A 25 9.50 0.72 2.81
N ILE A 26 8.63 1.71 2.65
CA ILE A 26 8.48 2.47 1.41
C ILE A 26 9.07 3.86 1.65
N THR A 27 10.09 4.23 0.87
CA THR A 27 10.68 5.57 0.92
C THR A 27 10.58 6.24 -0.43
N SER A 28 10.50 7.57 -0.42
CA SER A 28 10.51 8.38 -1.62
C SER A 28 11.34 9.65 -1.39
N LYS A 29 11.88 10.21 -2.47
CA LYS A 29 12.54 11.52 -2.42
C LYS A 29 11.48 12.63 -2.30
N PRO A 30 11.85 13.83 -1.84
CA PRO A 30 10.97 15.00 -1.96
C PRO A 30 10.40 15.12 -3.37
N PHE A 31 9.12 15.49 -3.47
CA PHE A 31 8.36 15.56 -4.73
C PHE A 31 8.11 14.23 -5.43
N THR A 32 8.41 13.10 -4.79
CA THR A 32 7.97 11.76 -5.19
C THR A 32 7.00 11.23 -4.13
N GLU A 33 5.80 10.83 -4.53
CA GLU A 33 4.78 10.39 -3.56
C GLU A 33 4.83 8.87 -3.32
N ALA A 34 5.00 8.48 -2.06
CA ALA A 34 4.88 7.08 -1.62
C ALA A 34 3.45 6.72 -1.17
N THR A 35 2.68 7.71 -0.72
CA THR A 35 1.34 7.53 -0.16
C THR A 35 0.38 6.79 -1.10
N PRO A 36 0.34 7.07 -2.43
CA PRO A 36 -0.51 6.33 -3.35
C PRO A 36 -0.23 4.82 -3.37
N LEU A 37 1.05 4.41 -3.24
CA LEU A 37 1.42 3.00 -3.17
C LEU A 37 0.91 2.34 -1.88
N ALA A 38 0.91 3.07 -0.77
CA ALA A 38 0.35 2.59 0.50
C ALA A 38 -1.18 2.39 0.41
N TYR A 39 -1.91 3.32 -0.21
CA TYR A 39 -3.35 3.16 -0.45
C TYR A 39 -3.66 2.00 -1.38
N GLN A 40 -2.94 1.88 -2.49
CA GLN A 40 -3.10 0.76 -3.42
C GLN A 40 -2.88 -0.58 -2.71
N ARG A 41 -1.89 -0.64 -1.83
CA ARG A 41 -1.62 -1.83 -1.00
C ARG A 41 -2.79 -2.16 -0.08
N ALA A 42 -3.27 -1.17 0.67
CA ALA A 42 -4.41 -1.32 1.58
C ALA A 42 -5.66 -1.83 0.83
N TYR A 43 -5.98 -1.21 -0.31
CA TYR A 43 -7.12 -1.59 -1.14
C TYR A 43 -7.02 -3.03 -1.66
N ARG A 44 -5.84 -3.45 -2.13
CA ARG A 44 -5.63 -4.82 -2.61
C ARG A 44 -5.80 -5.85 -1.50
N TRP A 45 -5.27 -5.57 -0.30
CA TRP A 45 -5.42 -6.47 0.85
C TRP A 45 -6.88 -6.66 1.26
N LEU A 46 -7.64 -5.56 1.35
CA LEU A 46 -9.08 -5.61 1.61
C LEU A 46 -9.80 -6.46 0.55
N ASN A 47 -9.50 -6.26 -0.74
CA ASN A 47 -10.10 -7.03 -1.83
C ASN A 47 -9.74 -8.52 -1.83
N THR A 48 -8.63 -8.90 -1.22
CA THR A 48 -8.23 -10.31 -1.02
C THR A 48 -8.79 -10.92 0.28
N GLY A 49 -9.61 -10.18 1.03
CA GLY A 49 -10.23 -10.63 2.27
C GLY A 49 -9.37 -10.42 3.53
N TYR A 50 -8.24 -9.71 3.42
CA TYR A 50 -7.39 -9.40 4.57
C TYR A 50 -7.86 -8.11 5.25
N PRO A 51 -7.92 -8.08 6.60
CA PRO A 51 -8.17 -6.84 7.32
C PRO A 51 -7.00 -5.88 7.18
N VAL A 52 -7.29 -4.57 7.12
CA VAL A 52 -6.27 -3.53 7.00
C VAL A 52 -6.54 -2.41 8.01
N ILE A 53 -5.49 -1.95 8.65
CA ILE A 53 -5.48 -0.74 9.47
C ILE A 53 -4.54 0.26 8.81
N TYR A 54 -5.05 1.44 8.48
CA TYR A 54 -4.25 2.54 7.96
C TYR A 54 -4.07 3.58 9.06
N LEU A 55 -2.83 3.74 9.54
CA LEU A 55 -2.47 4.72 10.56
C LEU A 55 -1.80 5.91 9.89
N THR A 56 -2.28 7.10 10.19
CA THR A 56 -1.74 8.37 9.68
C THR A 56 -1.63 9.39 10.81
N ASN A 57 -0.64 10.26 10.73
CA ASN A 57 -0.47 11.43 11.59
C ASN A 57 -0.34 12.74 10.80
N ASN A 58 -0.41 12.68 9.46
CA ASN A 58 -0.11 13.79 8.57
C ASN A 58 -1.33 14.31 7.79
N LYS A 59 -2.42 13.54 7.76
CA LYS A 59 -3.69 13.94 7.17
C LYS A 59 -4.84 13.59 8.12
N ARG A 60 -5.92 14.36 8.05
CA ARG A 60 -7.15 14.02 8.76
C ARG A 60 -7.88 12.87 8.04
N PRO A 61 -8.63 12.02 8.77
CA PRO A 61 -9.35 10.90 8.16
C PRO A 61 -10.33 11.31 7.04
N ASP A 62 -11.01 12.44 7.18
CA ASP A 62 -11.95 12.95 6.17
C ASP A 62 -11.28 13.23 4.83
N ILE A 63 -10.08 13.81 4.84
CA ILE A 63 -9.29 14.08 3.62
C ILE A 63 -8.79 12.78 2.98
N ILE A 64 -8.38 11.80 3.80
CA ILE A 64 -7.96 10.48 3.28
C ILE A 64 -9.12 9.79 2.58
N MET A 65 -10.34 9.92 3.11
CA MET A 65 -11.53 9.36 2.46
C MET A 65 -11.85 10.04 1.12
N GLU A 66 -11.45 11.30 0.92
CA GLU A 66 -11.56 11.96 -0.39
C GLU A 66 -10.53 11.43 -1.40
N ASP A 67 -9.31 11.11 -0.95
CA ASP A 67 -8.27 10.51 -1.81
C ASP A 67 -8.69 9.12 -2.37
N ILE A 68 -9.67 8.45 -1.74
CA ILE A 68 -10.12 7.09 -2.08
C ILE A 68 -11.34 7.10 -3.02
N LYS A 69 -12.03 8.24 -3.18
CA LYS A 69 -13.18 8.39 -4.10
C LYS A 69 -12.74 8.37 -5.56
#